data_AF-A0A673FR56-F1
#
_entry.id   AF-A0A673FR56-F1
#
_cell.length_a   1.000
_cell.length_b   1.000
_cell.length_c   1.000
_cell.angle_alpha   90.00
_cell.angle_beta   90.00
_cell.angle_gamma   90.00
#
_symmetry.space_group_name_H-M   'P 1'
#
loop_
_entity.id
_entity.type
_entity.pdbx_description
1 polymer ?
#
loop_
_entity_poly.entity_id
_entity_poly.type
_entity_poly.pdbx_seq_one_letter_code
_entity_poly.pdbx_strand_id
1 'polypeptide(L)'
;MEEKKSEINGHAGHKSPLPAVSIKSEKKSFKDRLMVFFKRNLLVILTVSGVLVGVGLGMMVRNMNLTRAQMTYFAFPGEMLLRMLKMIILPLVVCSLISGAASLDTRSLGKLGGIAVSYFLVTTLIASSIGVALAFIIKPGVGAGALNTNNLGLEGVSSNKETADSFLDLARYYLYVTDYKTILVGNGTNGTLNYQKVPYGTDADGMNILGLVLFAMVFGVALRKLGAEGEELIRFFNAFNEATMVLVSWIMWYVPFGIMFLVGSKIVEMEDVVLLVVANVKAEEETSPLVTHQNQGDSSSHETLDKDGVESVL
;
A
#
# COMPACT_ATOMS: atom_id res chain seq x y z
N MET A 1 -51.47 41.29 -34.75
CA MET A 1 -52.11 42.61 -34.88
C MET A 1 -51.78 43.34 -33.58
N GLU A 2 -50.63 44.04 -33.58
CA GLU A 2 -50.53 45.51 -33.71
C GLU A 2 -50.85 46.19 -32.38
N GLU A 3 -49.83 46.77 -31.71
CA GLU A 3 -49.55 48.22 -31.63
C GLU A 3 -50.61 48.95 -30.76
N LYS A 4 -50.34 49.84 -29.79
CA LYS A 4 -49.36 50.92 -29.73
C LYS A 4 -49.44 51.66 -28.37
N LYS A 5 -48.27 52.02 -27.83
CA LYS A 5 -47.81 53.30 -27.22
C LYS A 5 -48.83 54.36 -26.71
N SER A 6 -48.61 54.84 -25.48
CA SER A 6 -48.71 56.26 -25.04
C SER A 6 -47.76 56.44 -23.83
N GLU A 7 -46.62 57.15 -23.97
CA GLU A 7 -46.38 58.57 -23.63
C GLU A 7 -46.94 58.95 -22.23
N ILE A 8 -46.15 59.47 -21.28
CA ILE A 8 -45.78 60.90 -21.18
C ILE A 8 -44.60 61.09 -20.19
N ASN A 9 -43.59 61.86 -20.63
CA ASN A 9 -42.71 62.87 -19.96
C ASN A 9 -42.42 62.77 -18.45
N GLY A 10 -41.21 62.94 -17.92
CA GLY A 10 -40.07 63.74 -18.34
C GLY A 10 -39.63 64.65 -17.18
N HIS A 11 -38.47 64.40 -16.56
CA HIS A 11 -37.81 65.41 -15.73
C HIS A 11 -36.27 65.35 -15.82
N ALA A 12 -35.75 66.48 -16.29
CA ALA A 12 -34.41 67.05 -16.29
C ALA A 12 -33.26 66.31 -15.55
N GLY A 13 -32.22 66.01 -16.33
CA GLY A 13 -30.94 66.71 -16.20
C GLY A 13 -30.10 66.50 -14.93
N HIS A 14 -29.23 65.48 -14.96
CA HIS A 14 -27.88 65.61 -14.43
C HIS A 14 -26.93 64.70 -15.22
N LYS A 15 -26.26 65.24 -16.25
CA LYS A 15 -25.15 64.57 -16.94
C LYS A 15 -23.90 64.72 -16.08
N SER A 16 -23.66 63.79 -15.16
CA SER A 16 -22.30 63.49 -14.71
C SER A 16 -21.66 62.56 -15.75
N PRO A 17 -20.41 62.78 -16.18
CA PRO A 17 -19.71 61.81 -17.00
C PRO A 17 -19.49 60.57 -16.13
N LEU A 18 -20.15 59.47 -16.49
CA LEU A 18 -19.87 58.14 -15.97
C LEU A 18 -18.35 57.91 -16.08
N PRO A 19 -17.64 57.57 -14.98
CA PRO A 19 -16.25 57.16 -15.12
C PRO A 19 -16.27 55.88 -15.96
N ALA A 20 -15.59 55.92 -17.10
CA ALA A 20 -15.32 54.74 -17.89
C ALA A 20 -14.58 53.74 -17.00
N VAL A 21 -15.30 52.75 -16.48
CA VAL A 21 -14.69 51.59 -15.83
C VAL A 21 -13.97 50.84 -16.93
N SER A 22 -12.70 51.17 -17.11
CA SER A 22 -11.76 50.37 -17.86
C SER A 22 -11.65 49.03 -17.13
N ILE A 23 -12.43 48.03 -17.56
CA ILE A 23 -12.14 46.64 -17.25
C ILE A 23 -10.88 46.30 -18.04
N LYS A 24 -9.74 46.66 -17.46
CA LYS A 24 -8.44 46.16 -17.89
C LYS A 24 -8.46 44.67 -17.53
N SER A 25 -8.86 43.85 -18.49
CA SER A 25 -8.68 42.39 -18.44
C SER A 25 -7.19 42.13 -18.42
N GLU A 26 -6.62 42.13 -17.22
CA GLU A 26 -5.23 41.75 -16.99
C GLU A 26 -5.13 40.27 -17.38
N LYS A 27 -4.54 39.99 -18.55
CA LYS A 27 -4.17 38.63 -18.93
C LYS A 27 -3.20 38.12 -17.87
N LYS A 28 -3.71 37.46 -16.82
CA LYS A 28 -2.87 36.76 -15.82
C LYS A 28 -1.84 35.95 -16.57
N SER A 29 -0.56 36.27 -16.34
CA SER A 29 0.56 35.67 -17.03
C SER A 29 0.51 34.16 -16.84
N PHE A 30 0.95 33.39 -17.85
CA PHE A 30 1.04 31.93 -17.73
C PHE A 30 1.79 31.53 -16.45
N LYS A 31 2.82 32.31 -16.06
CA LYS A 31 3.55 32.16 -14.80
C LYS A 31 2.66 32.35 -13.56
N ASP A 32 1.73 33.30 -13.56
CA ASP A 32 0.82 33.54 -12.43
C ASP A 32 -0.20 32.40 -12.30
N ARG A 33 -0.71 31.91 -13.43
CA ARG A 33 -1.61 30.74 -13.45
C ARG A 33 -0.90 29.49 -12.97
N LEU A 34 0.35 29.30 -13.41
CA LEU A 34 1.21 28.19 -13.01
C LEU A 34 1.58 28.28 -11.52
N MET A 35 1.93 29.47 -11.01
CA MET A 35 2.27 29.65 -9.60
C MET A 35 1.05 29.44 -8.69
N VAL A 36 -0.14 29.87 -9.12
CA VAL A 36 -1.40 29.56 -8.42
C VAL A 36 -1.67 28.06 -8.44
N PHE A 37 -1.44 27.38 -9.56
CA PHE A 37 -1.58 25.94 -9.67
C PHE A 37 -0.61 25.19 -8.73
N PHE A 38 0.67 25.59 -8.70
CA PHE A 38 1.68 25.02 -7.81
C PHE A 38 1.35 25.24 -6.34
N LYS A 39 0.87 26.44 -5.96
CA LYS A 39 0.45 26.70 -4.58
C LYS A 39 -0.76 25.86 -4.17
N ARG A 40 -1.72 25.62 -5.08
CA ARG A 40 -2.92 24.82 -4.78
C ARG A 40 -2.62 23.32 -4.67
N ASN A 41 -1.68 22.81 -5.45
CA ASN A 41 -1.33 21.38 -5.50
C ASN A 41 0.04 21.08 -4.88
N LEU A 42 0.55 21.98 -4.04
CA LEU A 42 1.93 21.93 -3.53
C LEU A 42 2.26 20.56 -2.92
N LEU A 43 1.37 20.04 -2.07
CA LEU A 43 1.60 18.78 -1.36
C LEU A 43 1.67 17.58 -2.32
N VAL A 44 0.78 17.52 -3.31
CA VAL A 44 0.76 16.45 -4.32
C VAL A 44 2.03 16.51 -5.18
N ILE A 45 2.44 17.71 -5.59
CA ILE A 45 3.67 17.88 -6.38
C ILE A 45 4.89 17.48 -5.54
N LEU A 46 4.92 17.87 -4.25
CA LEU A 46 5.98 17.48 -3.33
C LEU A 46 6.07 15.96 -3.17
N THR A 47 4.94 15.25 -2.98
CA THR A 47 4.97 13.78 -2.83
C THR A 47 5.40 13.08 -4.11
N VAL A 48 4.89 13.49 -5.28
CA VAL A 48 5.31 12.93 -6.57
C VAL A 48 6.81 13.17 -6.81
N SER A 49 7.30 14.39 -6.55
CA SER A 49 8.73 14.70 -6.64
C SER A 49 9.55 13.91 -5.62
N GLY A 50 9.03 13.72 -4.40
CA GLY A 50 9.67 12.92 -3.34
C GLY A 50 9.83 11.46 -3.74
N VAL A 51 8.84 10.87 -4.43
CA VAL A 51 8.98 9.52 -5.00
C VAL A 51 10.10 9.48 -6.04
N LEU A 52 10.13 10.41 -7.00
CA LEU A 52 11.16 10.47 -8.04
C LEU A 52 12.56 10.63 -7.46
N VAL A 53 12.71 11.55 -6.50
CA VAL A 53 13.98 11.79 -5.78
C VAL A 53 14.35 10.56 -4.93
N GLY A 54 13.37 9.93 -4.28
CA GLY A 54 13.58 8.71 -3.50
C GLY A 54 14.10 7.54 -4.34
N VAL A 55 13.56 7.38 -5.56
CA VAL A 55 14.04 6.40 -6.53
C VAL A 55 15.49 6.72 -6.95
N GLY A 56 15.77 7.98 -7.29
CA GLY A 56 17.12 8.42 -7.65
C GLY A 56 18.15 8.22 -6.54
N LEU A 57 17.80 8.62 -5.31
CA LEU A 57 18.63 8.42 -4.12
C LEU A 57 18.84 6.94 -3.81
N GLY A 58 17.79 6.11 -3.91
CA GLY A 58 17.88 4.67 -3.70
C GLY A 58 18.83 3.99 -4.69
N MET A 59 18.76 4.34 -5.97
CA MET A 59 19.69 3.82 -6.99
C MET A 59 21.12 4.31 -6.76
N MET A 60 21.30 5.59 -6.39
CA MET A 60 22.63 6.14 -6.10
C MET A 60 23.27 5.47 -4.89
N VAL A 61 22.53 5.31 -3.80
CA VAL A 61 23.01 4.69 -2.55
C VAL A 61 23.30 3.20 -2.74
N ARG A 62 22.51 2.51 -3.55
CA ARG A 62 22.75 1.10 -3.91
C ARG A 62 24.12 0.89 -4.55
N ASN A 63 24.58 1.82 -5.38
CA ASN A 63 25.89 1.72 -6.03
C ASN A 63 27.08 1.90 -5.05
N MET A 64 26.83 2.36 -3.82
CA MET A 64 27.86 2.68 -2.83
C MET A 64 28.15 1.55 -1.82
N ASN A 65 27.55 0.36 -1.96
CA ASN A 65 27.77 -0.82 -1.09
C ASN A 65 27.79 -0.48 0.42
N LEU A 66 26.73 0.16 0.91
CA LEU A 66 26.61 0.56 2.31
C LEU A 66 26.58 -0.64 3.28
N THR A 67 27.08 -0.44 4.50
CA THR A 67 26.93 -1.41 5.59
C THR A 67 25.47 -1.46 6.08
N ARG A 68 25.01 -2.62 6.59
CA ARG A 68 23.64 -2.80 7.13
C ARG A 68 23.23 -1.71 8.13
N ALA A 69 24.13 -1.27 9.01
CA ALA A 69 23.84 -0.19 9.96
C ALA A 69 23.55 1.16 9.27
N GLN A 70 24.27 1.48 8.19
CA GLN A 70 24.05 2.72 7.42
C GLN A 70 22.73 2.67 6.65
N MET A 71 22.32 1.48 6.18
CA MET A 71 21.00 1.29 5.58
C MET A 71 19.87 1.57 6.57
N THR A 72 20.00 1.13 7.83
CA THR A 72 19.01 1.43 8.87
C THR A 72 18.91 2.93 9.16
N TYR A 73 20.04 3.64 9.24
CA TYR A 73 20.02 5.10 9.42
C TYR A 73 19.41 5.83 8.23
N PHE A 74 19.66 5.34 7.00
CA PHE A 74 19.05 5.90 5.80
C PHE A 74 17.52 5.67 5.76
N ALA A 75 17.05 4.51 6.24
CA ALA A 75 15.62 4.18 6.30
C ALA A 75 14.86 4.92 7.42
N PHE A 76 15.57 5.45 8.43
CA PHE A 76 14.98 6.02 9.64
C PHE A 76 13.88 7.06 9.39
N PRO A 77 14.03 8.06 8.49
CA PRO A 77 12.96 9.03 8.24
C PRO A 77 11.68 8.41 7.66
N GLY A 78 11.83 7.36 6.84
CA GLY A 78 10.71 6.59 6.28
C GLY A 78 10.03 5.72 7.35
N GLU A 79 10.81 5.11 8.24
CA GLU A 79 10.24 4.39 9.39
C GLU A 79 9.50 5.30 10.36
N MET A 80 10.04 6.51 10.62
CA MET A 80 9.34 7.52 11.42
C MET A 80 7.98 7.86 10.83
N LEU A 81 7.88 8.02 9.50
CA LEU A 81 6.60 8.23 8.81
C LEU A 81 5.62 7.08 9.11
N LEU A 82 6.06 5.83 8.96
CA LEU A 82 5.20 4.67 9.22
C LEU A 82 4.73 4.63 10.68
N ARG A 83 5.61 4.95 11.65
CA ARG A 83 5.25 4.98 13.08
C ARG A 83 4.25 6.11 13.38
N MET A 84 4.46 7.28 12.79
CA MET A 84 3.54 8.43 12.88
C MET A 84 2.15 8.08 12.34
N LEU A 85 2.07 7.43 11.18
CA LEU A 85 0.79 6.97 10.60
C LEU A 85 0.13 5.91 11.47
N LYS A 86 0.88 4.90 11.94
CA LYS A 86 0.37 3.84 12.83
C LYS A 86 -0.23 4.40 14.13
N MET A 87 0.37 5.46 14.69
CA MET A 87 -0.13 6.13 15.90
C MET A 87 -1.49 6.79 15.68
N ILE A 88 -1.76 7.35 14.49
CA ILE A 88 -3.04 7.99 14.17
C ILE A 88 -4.14 6.98 13.87
N ILE A 89 -3.81 5.82 13.27
CA ILE A 89 -4.83 4.86 12.82
C ILE A 89 -5.75 4.43 13.97
N LEU A 90 -5.19 4.07 15.13
CA LEU A 90 -5.98 3.62 16.29
C LEU A 90 -7.04 4.66 16.73
N PRO A 91 -6.68 5.90 17.12
CA PRO A 91 -7.64 6.89 17.57
C PRO A 91 -8.64 7.28 16.47
N LEU A 92 -8.18 7.39 15.22
CA LEU A 92 -9.03 7.79 14.10
C LEU A 92 -10.08 6.72 13.79
N VAL A 93 -9.68 5.45 13.69
CA VAL A 93 -10.60 4.35 13.37
C VAL A 93 -11.67 4.20 14.45
N VAL A 94 -11.28 4.21 15.74
CA VAL A 94 -12.24 4.08 16.85
C VAL A 94 -13.25 5.21 16.83
N CYS A 95 -12.77 6.46 16.82
CA CYS A 95 -13.64 7.61 17.02
C CYS A 95 -14.51 7.89 15.79
N SER A 96 -13.94 7.77 14.59
CA SER A 96 -14.68 7.92 13.33
C SER A 96 -15.75 6.84 13.18
N LEU A 97 -15.44 5.58 13.51
CA LEU A 97 -16.40 4.50 13.36
C LEU A 97 -17.51 4.53 14.42
N ILE A 98 -17.18 4.85 15.69
CA ILE A 98 -18.18 5.02 16.75
C ILE A 98 -19.15 6.14 16.36
N SER A 99 -18.64 7.32 15.99
CA SER A 99 -19.49 8.44 15.58
C SER A 99 -20.28 8.14 14.31
N GLY A 100 -19.64 7.58 13.29
CA GLY A 100 -20.29 7.24 12.03
C GLY A 100 -21.40 6.21 12.18
N ALA A 101 -21.17 5.14 12.95
CA ALA A 101 -22.18 4.14 13.25
C ALA A 101 -23.31 4.70 14.12
N ALA A 102 -23.01 5.64 15.02
CA ALA A 102 -24.01 6.26 15.88
C ALA A 102 -24.87 7.30 15.15
N SER A 103 -24.34 8.00 14.14
CA SER A 103 -25.09 9.00 13.36
C SER A 103 -26.19 8.43 12.46
N LEU A 104 -26.18 7.12 12.22
CA LEU A 104 -27.09 6.44 11.30
C LEU A 104 -28.10 5.59 12.07
N ASP A 105 -29.34 5.57 11.59
CA ASP A 105 -30.34 4.64 12.11
C ASP A 105 -29.90 3.20 11.82
N THR A 106 -30.12 2.28 12.76
CA THR A 106 -29.68 0.87 12.66
C THR A 106 -30.17 0.17 11.39
N ARG A 107 -31.38 0.50 10.92
CA ARG A 107 -31.94 -0.02 9.66
C ARG A 107 -31.22 0.54 8.43
N SER A 108 -30.86 1.81 8.46
CA SER A 108 -30.12 2.49 7.38
C SER A 108 -28.65 2.05 7.37
N LEU A 109 -28.04 1.89 8.56
CA LEU A 109 -26.70 1.35 8.74
C LEU A 109 -26.58 -0.06 8.16
N GLY A 110 -27.57 -0.93 8.41
CA GLY A 110 -27.61 -2.28 7.83
C GLY A 110 -27.70 -2.28 6.30
N LYS A 111 -28.50 -1.37 5.71
CA LYS A 111 -28.59 -1.22 4.24
C LYS A 111 -27.29 -0.69 3.64
N LEU A 112 -26.74 0.37 4.24
CA LEU A 112 -25.50 0.99 3.79
C LEU A 112 -24.32 0.01 3.91
N GLY A 113 -24.24 -0.70 5.03
CA GLY A 113 -23.26 -1.77 5.25
C GLY A 113 -23.41 -2.92 4.28
N GLY A 114 -24.64 -3.38 4.01
CA GLY A 114 -24.90 -4.43 3.03
C GLY A 114 -24.49 -4.04 1.60
N ILE A 115 -24.76 -2.80 1.19
CA ILE A 115 -24.29 -2.26 -0.09
C ILE A 115 -22.76 -2.21 -0.14
N ALA A 116 -22.11 -1.73 0.93
CA ALA A 116 -20.65 -1.66 1.02
C ALA A 116 -20.00 -3.05 0.96
N VAL A 117 -20.50 -4.02 1.72
CA VAL A 117 -20.02 -5.41 1.70
C VAL A 117 -20.21 -6.04 0.32
N SER A 118 -21.37 -5.85 -0.31
CA SER A 118 -21.63 -6.33 -1.66
C SER A 118 -20.67 -5.70 -2.68
N TYR A 119 -20.43 -4.39 -2.58
CA TYR A 119 -19.47 -3.68 -3.42
C TYR A 119 -18.05 -4.25 -3.27
N PHE A 120 -17.58 -4.47 -2.04
CA PHE A 120 -16.25 -5.04 -1.80
C PHE A 120 -16.12 -6.48 -2.32
N LEU A 121 -17.14 -7.31 -2.14
CA LEU A 121 -17.13 -8.69 -2.65
C LEU A 121 -17.07 -8.71 -4.18
N VAL A 122 -17.94 -7.94 -4.85
CA VAL A 122 -18.01 -7.90 -6.32
C VAL A 122 -16.71 -7.35 -6.92
N THR A 123 -16.19 -6.24 -6.38
CA THR A 123 -14.93 -5.64 -6.89
C THR A 123 -13.73 -6.56 -6.66
N THR A 124 -13.64 -7.25 -5.51
CA THR A 124 -12.57 -8.21 -5.22
C THR A 124 -12.65 -9.43 -6.15
N LEU A 125 -13.84 -9.94 -6.43
CA LEU A 125 -14.03 -11.04 -7.37
C LEU A 125 -13.63 -10.66 -8.79
N ILE A 126 -13.98 -9.45 -9.25
CA ILE A 126 -13.57 -8.94 -10.56
C ILE A 126 -12.06 -8.77 -10.61
N ALA A 127 -11.45 -8.14 -9.60
CA ALA A 127 -9.99 -7.95 -9.54
C ALA A 127 -9.23 -9.29 -9.51
N SER A 128 -9.68 -10.25 -8.71
CA SER A 128 -9.11 -11.60 -8.64
C SER A 128 -9.22 -12.33 -9.98
N SER A 129 -10.39 -12.26 -10.63
CA SER A 129 -10.60 -12.86 -11.96
C SER A 129 -9.65 -12.28 -13.01
N ILE A 130 -9.48 -10.96 -13.03
CA ILE A 130 -8.54 -10.29 -13.94
C ILE A 130 -7.10 -10.70 -13.61
N GLY A 131 -6.73 -10.74 -12.33
CA GLY A 131 -5.38 -11.13 -11.90
C GLY A 131 -5.02 -12.56 -12.32
N VAL A 132 -5.95 -13.50 -12.12
CA VAL A 132 -5.79 -14.90 -12.55
C VAL A 132 -5.71 -15.00 -14.08
N ALA A 133 -6.58 -14.30 -14.82
CA ALA A 133 -6.55 -14.30 -16.27
C ALA A 133 -5.22 -13.76 -16.82
N LEU A 134 -4.73 -12.63 -16.30
CA LEU A 134 -3.44 -12.06 -16.69
C LEU A 134 -2.28 -12.98 -16.33
N ALA A 135 -2.30 -13.63 -15.17
CA ALA A 135 -1.26 -14.58 -14.77
C ALA A 135 -1.19 -15.79 -15.73
N PHE A 136 -2.32 -16.31 -16.20
CA PHE A 136 -2.34 -17.40 -17.18
C PHE A 136 -1.92 -16.99 -18.59
N ILE A 137 -2.13 -15.72 -18.96
CA ILE A 137 -1.73 -15.18 -20.27
C ILE A 137 -0.23 -14.89 -20.28
N ILE A 138 0.27 -14.16 -19.28
CA ILE A 138 1.67 -13.72 -19.19
C ILE A 138 2.59 -14.87 -18.78
N LYS A 139 2.08 -15.83 -17.99
CA LYS A 139 2.84 -16.95 -17.42
C LYS A 139 4.18 -16.49 -16.81
N PRO A 140 4.16 -15.56 -15.83
CA PRO A 140 5.39 -15.08 -15.21
C PRO A 140 6.12 -16.27 -14.56
N GLY A 141 7.40 -16.45 -14.88
CA GLY A 141 8.23 -17.51 -14.32
C GLY A 141 8.62 -18.65 -15.26
N VAL A 142 8.17 -18.67 -16.52
CA VAL A 142 8.59 -19.68 -17.52
C VAL A 142 10.08 -19.65 -17.89
N GLY A 143 10.86 -18.68 -17.39
CA GLY A 143 12.32 -18.64 -17.46
C GLY A 143 13.03 -18.69 -16.08
N ALA A 144 12.28 -18.79 -14.98
CA ALA A 144 12.84 -18.77 -13.62
C ALA A 144 13.50 -20.10 -13.21
N GLY A 145 13.33 -21.16 -14.00
CA GLY A 145 13.96 -22.46 -13.77
C GLY A 145 15.49 -22.46 -13.92
N ALA A 146 16.09 -21.41 -14.51
CA ALA A 146 17.55 -21.24 -14.57
C ALA A 146 18.16 -20.69 -13.27
N LEU A 147 17.34 -20.25 -12.31
CA LEU A 147 17.81 -19.83 -10.99
C LEU A 147 17.73 -21.02 -10.03
N ASN A 148 18.88 -21.49 -9.58
CA ASN A 148 19.00 -22.56 -8.58
C ASN A 148 18.35 -22.10 -7.26
N THR A 149 17.08 -22.46 -7.08
CA THR A 149 16.26 -22.17 -5.89
C THR A 149 16.87 -22.67 -4.58
N ASN A 150 17.79 -23.63 -4.68
CA ASN A 150 18.50 -24.23 -3.54
C ASN A 150 19.56 -23.30 -2.91
N ASN A 151 20.04 -22.26 -3.63
CA ASN A 151 21.09 -21.37 -3.12
C ASN A 151 20.54 -20.04 -2.54
N LEU A 152 19.21 -19.86 -2.56
CA LEU A 152 18.54 -18.65 -2.07
C LEU A 152 18.07 -18.74 -0.61
N GLY A 153 18.44 -19.81 0.12
CA GLY A 153 18.18 -19.91 1.55
C GLY A 153 16.71 -19.77 1.95
N LEU A 154 15.77 -19.99 1.02
CA LEU A 154 14.35 -20.05 1.33
C LEU A 154 14.12 -21.36 2.07
N GLU A 155 14.33 -21.35 3.39
CA GLU A 155 13.69 -22.30 4.29
C GLU A 155 12.21 -22.33 3.89
N GLY A 156 11.78 -23.44 3.29
CA GLY A 156 10.38 -23.67 3.02
C GLY A 156 9.65 -23.65 4.36
N VAL A 157 9.03 -22.52 4.69
CA VAL A 157 8.12 -22.42 5.84
C VAL A 157 6.89 -23.26 5.52
N SER A 158 7.05 -24.57 5.67
CA SER A 158 6.01 -25.59 5.58
C SER A 158 5.20 -25.55 6.88
N SER A 159 4.51 -24.44 7.12
CA SER A 159 3.35 -24.46 8.00
C SER A 159 2.17 -24.94 7.16
N ASN A 160 2.04 -26.26 6.99
CA ASN A 160 0.81 -26.88 6.49
C ASN A 160 -0.30 -26.65 7.53
N LYS A 161 -0.86 -25.45 7.50
CA LYS A 161 -1.99 -25.06 8.34
C LYS A 161 -3.26 -25.41 7.58
N GLU A 162 -4.16 -26.13 8.24
CA GLU A 162 -5.42 -26.48 7.63
C GLU A 162 -6.21 -25.19 7.31
N THR A 163 -6.93 -25.18 6.18
CA THR A 163 -7.74 -24.02 5.79
C THR A 163 -8.78 -23.69 6.87
N ALA A 164 -9.34 -24.73 7.51
CA ALA A 164 -10.24 -24.59 8.65
C ALA A 164 -9.55 -23.88 9.83
N ASP A 165 -8.31 -24.25 10.16
CA ASP A 165 -7.52 -23.57 11.20
C ASP A 165 -7.31 -22.09 10.87
N SER A 166 -7.14 -21.74 9.60
CA SER A 166 -6.99 -20.33 9.18
C SER A 166 -8.29 -19.53 9.34
N PHE A 167 -9.45 -20.13 9.03
CA PHE A 167 -10.75 -19.50 9.29
C PHE A 167 -11.06 -19.40 10.79
N LEU A 168 -10.71 -20.42 11.57
CA LEU A 168 -10.87 -20.41 13.01
C LEU A 168 -9.96 -19.37 13.66
N ASP A 169 -8.74 -19.17 13.14
CA ASP A 169 -7.85 -18.11 13.61
C ASP A 169 -8.34 -16.73 13.23
N LEU A 170 -8.90 -16.57 12.04
CA LEU A 170 -9.58 -15.34 11.69
C LEU A 170 -10.76 -15.07 12.64
N ALA A 171 -11.61 -16.06 12.93
CA ALA A 171 -12.73 -15.93 13.86
C ALA A 171 -12.26 -15.63 15.30
N ARG A 172 -11.21 -16.31 15.76
CA ARG A 172 -10.56 -16.05 17.05
C ARG A 172 -10.02 -14.63 17.13
N TYR A 173 -9.38 -14.14 16.06
CA TYR A 173 -8.89 -12.77 15.95
C TYR A 173 -10.00 -11.71 16.08
N TYR A 174 -11.25 -12.02 15.73
CA TYR A 174 -12.39 -11.14 15.99
C TYR A 174 -12.91 -11.18 17.44
N LEU A 175 -12.77 -12.31 18.13
CA LEU A 175 -13.48 -12.60 19.38
C LEU A 175 -12.58 -12.61 20.64
N TYR A 176 -11.30 -12.95 20.52
CA TYR A 176 -10.36 -13.10 21.63
C TYR A 176 -8.96 -12.54 21.30
N VAL A 177 -8.30 -11.98 22.32
CA VAL A 177 -6.88 -11.55 22.28
C VAL A 177 -5.99 -12.71 22.78
N THR A 178 -6.12 -13.90 22.21
CA THR A 178 -5.31 -15.05 22.62
C THR A 178 -4.71 -15.74 21.40
N ASP A 179 -3.41 -15.53 21.20
CA ASP A 179 -2.61 -16.31 20.26
C ASP A 179 -2.31 -17.70 20.84
N TYR A 180 -1.89 -18.63 19.96
CA TYR A 180 -1.48 -19.98 20.35
C TYR A 180 -0.01 -20.21 19.98
N LYS A 181 0.79 -20.71 20.92
CA LYS A 181 2.18 -21.13 20.67
C LYS A 181 2.17 -22.63 20.56
N THR A 182 2.74 -23.13 19.49
CA THR A 182 3.01 -24.57 19.38
C THR A 182 4.24 -24.86 20.23
N ILE A 183 4.05 -25.56 21.36
CA ILE A 183 5.15 -26.06 22.17
C ILE A 183 5.31 -27.56 21.92
N LEU A 184 6.56 -28.02 21.94
CA LEU A 184 6.90 -29.44 21.93
C LEU A 184 6.54 -30.02 23.31
N VAL A 185 5.55 -30.91 23.37
CA VAL A 185 5.04 -31.45 24.66
C VAL A 185 5.62 -32.82 25.00
N GLY A 186 6.41 -33.42 24.12
CA GLY A 186 7.24 -34.57 24.49
C GLY A 186 7.70 -35.40 23.30
N ASN A 187 8.74 -36.20 23.55
CA ASN A 187 9.20 -37.22 22.63
C ASN A 187 8.35 -38.48 22.84
N GLY A 188 7.52 -38.85 21.88
CA GLY A 188 6.85 -40.16 21.92
C GLY A 188 7.89 -41.28 21.91
N THR A 189 7.55 -42.43 22.48
CA THR A 189 8.45 -43.61 22.55
C THR A 189 8.94 -44.15 21.19
N ASN A 190 8.45 -43.59 20.08
CA ASN A 190 8.83 -43.90 18.71
C ASN A 190 9.59 -42.75 17.99
N GLY A 191 10.06 -41.74 18.71
CA GLY A 191 10.74 -40.57 18.12
C GLY A 191 9.80 -39.55 17.46
N THR A 192 8.47 -39.72 17.60
CA THR A 192 7.48 -38.77 17.11
C THR A 192 7.39 -37.57 18.05
N LEU A 193 7.72 -36.38 17.55
CA LEU A 193 7.59 -35.12 18.28
C LEU A 193 6.11 -34.73 18.35
N ASN A 194 5.53 -34.72 19.56
CA ASN A 194 4.17 -34.25 19.76
C ASN A 194 4.15 -32.74 19.99
N TYR A 195 3.52 -32.05 19.06
CA TYR A 195 3.32 -30.60 19.11
C TYR A 195 1.94 -30.31 19.69
N GLN A 196 1.87 -29.58 20.80
CA GLN A 196 0.60 -29.11 21.35
C GLN A 196 0.51 -27.59 21.19
N LYS A 197 -0.59 -27.12 20.60
CA LYS A 197 -0.93 -25.69 20.58
C LYS A 197 -1.46 -25.32 21.96
N VAL A 198 -0.71 -24.52 22.71
CA VAL A 198 -1.18 -23.94 23.99
C VAL A 198 -1.48 -22.45 23.77
N PRO A 199 -2.57 -21.92 24.34
CA PRO A 199 -2.83 -20.49 24.29
C PRO A 199 -1.72 -19.76 25.06
N TYR A 200 -1.10 -18.78 24.42
CA TYR A 200 -0.12 -17.90 25.04
C TYR A 200 -0.53 -16.46 24.74
N GLY A 201 -0.57 -15.63 25.77
CA GLY A 201 -0.71 -14.19 25.58
C GLY A 201 0.62 -13.65 25.11
N THR A 202 0.90 -13.76 23.80
CA THR A 202 1.77 -12.77 23.18
C THR A 202 0.93 -11.67 22.64
N ASP A 203 1.31 -10.44 22.96
CA ASP A 203 1.02 -9.33 22.09
C ASP A 203 1.65 -9.69 20.74
N ALA A 204 0.85 -10.23 19.79
CA ALA A 204 1.26 -10.18 18.40
C ALA A 204 1.67 -8.74 18.13
N ASP A 205 2.85 -8.53 17.54
CA ASP A 205 3.49 -7.23 17.33
C ASP A 205 2.75 -6.36 16.28
N GLY A 206 1.43 -6.51 16.19
CA GLY A 206 0.51 -5.88 15.28
C GLY A 206 -0.81 -5.54 15.97
N MET A 207 -1.26 -4.30 15.75
CA MET A 207 -2.57 -3.83 16.21
C MET A 207 -3.71 -4.65 15.60
N ASN A 208 -4.63 -5.15 16.43
CA ASN A 208 -5.86 -5.80 15.97
C ASN A 208 -6.88 -4.77 15.45
N ILE A 209 -6.64 -4.26 14.24
CA ILE A 209 -7.49 -3.23 13.60
C ILE A 209 -8.90 -3.77 13.36
N LEU A 210 -9.01 -5.04 12.99
CA LEU A 210 -10.27 -5.64 12.59
C LEU A 210 -11.22 -5.84 13.78
N GLY A 211 -10.71 -6.36 14.89
CA GLY A 211 -11.45 -6.47 16.15
C GLY A 211 -11.83 -5.09 16.70
N LEU A 212 -10.94 -4.11 16.59
CA LEU A 212 -11.21 -2.71 16.97
C LEU A 212 -12.37 -2.11 16.16
N VAL A 213 -12.40 -2.34 14.84
CA VAL A 213 -13.49 -1.92 13.95
C VAL A 213 -14.81 -2.57 14.36
N LEU A 214 -14.82 -3.89 14.59
CA LEU A 214 -16.03 -4.59 15.00
C LEU A 214 -16.57 -4.06 16.33
N PHE A 215 -15.70 -3.91 17.33
CA PHE A 215 -16.05 -3.34 18.63
C PHE A 215 -16.60 -1.92 18.50
N ALA A 216 -15.89 -1.02 17.81
CA ALA A 216 -16.29 0.36 17.62
C ALA A 216 -17.64 0.50 16.89
N MET A 217 -17.91 -0.37 15.90
CA MET A 217 -19.20 -0.39 15.20
C MET A 217 -20.35 -0.81 16.14
N VAL A 218 -20.18 -1.92 16.88
CA VAL A 218 -21.20 -2.40 17.84
C VAL A 218 -21.42 -1.36 18.94
N PHE A 219 -20.35 -0.75 19.44
CA PHE A 219 -20.40 0.29 20.46
C PHE A 219 -21.10 1.56 19.95
N GLY A 220 -20.80 2.02 18.72
CA GLY A 220 -21.52 3.16 18.12
C GLY A 220 -23.01 2.91 17.95
N VAL A 221 -23.41 1.70 17.53
CA VAL A 221 -24.83 1.30 17.47
C VAL A 221 -25.47 1.26 18.86
N ALA A 222 -24.73 0.80 19.88
CA ALA A 222 -25.20 0.81 21.26
C ALA A 222 -25.43 2.24 21.76
N LEU A 223 -24.48 3.16 21.60
CA LEU A 223 -24.63 4.57 21.98
C LEU A 223 -25.86 5.21 21.34
N ARG A 224 -26.11 4.93 20.06
CA ARG A 224 -27.31 5.42 19.37
C ARG A 224 -28.62 4.92 19.99
N LYS A 225 -28.63 3.68 20.53
CA LYS A 225 -29.79 3.12 21.24
C LYS A 225 -30.01 3.72 22.63
N LEU A 226 -28.98 4.28 23.26
CA LEU A 226 -29.11 4.96 24.56
C LEU A 226 -29.80 6.33 24.48
N GLY A 227 -29.99 6.88 23.28
CA GLY A 227 -30.68 8.16 23.09
C GLY A 227 -29.90 9.31 23.72
N ALA A 228 -30.53 10.05 24.65
CA ALA A 228 -29.97 11.27 25.23
C ALA A 228 -28.66 11.04 26.01
N GLU A 229 -28.51 9.89 26.69
CA GLU A 229 -27.28 9.57 27.42
C GLU A 229 -26.11 9.24 26.46
N GLY A 230 -26.43 8.66 25.30
CA GLY A 230 -25.42 8.32 24.29
C GLY A 230 -24.90 9.53 23.52
N GLU A 231 -25.71 10.60 23.41
CA GLU A 231 -25.39 11.81 22.65
C GLU A 231 -24.14 12.53 23.17
N GLU A 232 -23.96 12.57 24.49
CA GLU A 232 -22.78 13.21 25.12
C GLU A 232 -21.48 12.48 24.74
N LEU A 233 -21.50 11.14 24.74
CA LEU A 233 -20.38 10.33 24.32
C LEU A 233 -20.12 10.47 22.82
N ILE A 234 -21.16 10.49 21.99
CA ILE A 234 -21.03 10.70 20.54
C ILE A 234 -20.36 12.06 20.26
N ARG A 235 -20.77 13.11 20.99
CA ARG A 235 -20.16 14.44 20.88
C ARG A 235 -18.69 14.45 21.29
N PHE A 236 -18.32 13.72 22.35
CA PHE A 236 -16.92 13.53 22.73
C PHE A 236 -16.12 12.86 21.61
N PHE A 237 -16.60 11.75 21.04
CA PHE A 237 -15.91 11.04 19.96
C PHE A 237 -15.78 11.90 18.70
N ASN A 238 -16.77 12.74 18.40
CA ASN A 238 -16.70 13.72 17.31
C ASN A 238 -15.62 14.77 17.54
N ALA A 239 -15.58 15.39 18.72
CA ALA A 239 -14.56 16.39 19.05
C ALA A 239 -13.15 15.78 19.02
N PHE A 240 -13.01 14.54 19.49
CA PHE A 240 -11.75 13.81 19.45
C PHE A 240 -11.34 13.46 18.01
N ASN A 241 -12.28 13.06 17.15
CA ASN A 241 -12.02 12.83 15.72
C ASN A 241 -11.57 14.13 15.01
N GLU A 242 -12.16 15.27 15.33
CA GLU A 242 -11.71 16.55 14.77
C GLU A 242 -10.29 16.90 15.23
N ALA A 243 -9.96 16.66 16.50
CA ALA A 243 -8.61 16.86 17.03
C ALA A 243 -7.57 15.96 16.34
N THR A 244 -7.90 14.71 16.04
CA THR A 244 -6.99 13.80 15.33
C THR A 244 -6.77 14.23 13.88
N MET A 245 -7.76 14.85 13.22
CA MET A 245 -7.60 15.40 11.87
C MET A 245 -6.58 16.57 11.81
N VAL A 246 -6.43 17.33 12.91
CA VAL A 246 -5.36 18.32 13.03
C VAL A 246 -3.98 17.65 13.07
N LEU A 247 -3.85 16.55 13.81
CA LEU A 247 -2.60 15.76 13.85
C LEU A 247 -2.27 15.19 12.46
N VAL A 248 -3.27 14.67 11.73
CA VAL A 248 -3.10 14.21 10.34
C VAL A 248 -2.54 15.33 9.47
N SER A 249 -3.03 16.55 9.63
CA SER A 249 -2.57 17.70 8.85
C SER A 249 -1.09 18.01 9.08
N TRP A 250 -0.59 17.91 10.31
CA TRP A 250 0.85 18.07 10.59
C TRP A 250 1.68 16.94 9.97
N ILE A 251 1.20 15.70 10.06
CA ILE A 251 1.89 14.54 9.50
C ILE A 251 1.93 14.60 7.97
N MET A 252 0.88 15.12 7.33
CA MET A 252 0.81 15.32 5.89
C MET A 252 1.92 16.25 5.34
N TRP A 253 2.43 17.19 6.14
CA TRP A 253 3.60 18.00 5.75
C TRP A 253 4.92 17.21 5.80
N TYR A 254 5.01 16.19 6.66
CA TYR A 254 6.16 15.29 6.76
C TYR A 254 6.14 14.20 5.67
N VAL A 255 4.96 13.84 5.14
CA VAL A 255 4.77 12.77 4.15
C VAL A 255 5.72 12.84 2.95
N PRO A 256 5.91 13.98 2.24
CA PRO A 256 6.81 14.03 1.08
C PRO A 256 8.25 13.63 1.42
N PHE A 257 8.73 14.06 2.59
CA PHE A 257 10.05 13.75 3.09
C PHE A 257 10.15 12.28 3.51
N GLY A 258 9.16 11.77 4.25
CA GLY A 258 9.12 10.37 4.65
C GLY A 258 9.03 9.39 3.48
N ILE A 259 8.20 9.68 2.47
CA ILE A 259 8.06 8.85 1.25
C ILE A 259 9.37 8.77 0.48
N MET A 260 10.11 9.88 0.37
CA MET A 260 11.40 9.90 -0.33
C MET A 260 12.37 8.87 0.25
N PHE A 261 12.55 8.85 1.58
CA PHE A 261 13.41 7.89 2.25
C PHE A 261 12.83 6.48 2.30
N LEU A 262 11.51 6.34 2.45
CA LEU A 262 10.82 5.05 2.45
C LEU A 262 11.00 4.31 1.11
N VAL A 263 10.79 5.01 0.00
CA VAL A 263 10.97 4.45 -1.35
C VAL A 263 12.44 4.16 -1.60
N GLY A 264 13.33 5.11 -1.27
CA GLY A 264 14.76 4.94 -1.42
C GLY A 264 15.31 3.74 -0.65
N SER A 265 14.92 3.57 0.62
CA SER A 265 15.41 2.47 1.45
C SER A 265 14.92 1.11 0.94
N LYS A 266 13.68 1.04 0.45
CA LYS A 266 13.13 -0.19 -0.14
C LYS A 266 13.83 -0.59 -1.44
N ILE A 267 14.29 0.37 -2.23
CA ILE A 267 15.07 0.10 -3.45
C ILE A 267 16.47 -0.41 -3.12
N VAL A 268 17.09 0.11 -2.05
CA VAL A 268 18.40 -0.37 -1.57
C VAL A 268 18.30 -1.79 -1.00
N GLU A 269 17.18 -2.13 -0.35
CA GLU A 269 16.93 -3.46 0.22
C GLU A 269 16.66 -4.53 -0.84
N MET A 270 16.09 -4.16 -2.00
CA MET A 270 15.83 -5.09 -3.10
C MET A 270 17.12 -5.47 -3.84
N GLU A 271 17.66 -6.65 -3.55
CA GLU A 271 18.69 -7.29 -4.38
C GLU A 271 18.10 -7.60 -5.77
N ASP A 272 18.82 -7.17 -6.81
CA ASP A 272 18.63 -7.55 -8.23
C ASP A 272 17.31 -7.27 -8.99
N VAL A 273 16.81 -6.04 -8.93
CA VAL A 273 15.82 -5.55 -9.94
C VAL A 273 16.41 -5.58 -11.37
N VAL A 274 17.72 -5.30 -11.50
CA VAL A 274 18.41 -5.25 -12.80
C VAL A 274 18.63 -6.66 -13.36
N LEU A 275 18.95 -7.65 -12.53
CA LEU A 275 19.14 -9.03 -13.00
C LEU A 275 17.81 -9.62 -13.52
N LEU A 276 16.68 -9.33 -12.87
CA LEU A 276 15.36 -9.80 -13.29
C LEU A 276 14.87 -9.14 -14.58
N VAL A 277 15.09 -7.83 -14.75
CA VAL A 277 14.72 -7.14 -15.99
C VAL A 277 15.64 -7.54 -17.15
N VAL A 278 16.96 -7.65 -16.91
CA VAL A 278 17.93 -8.07 -17.93
C VAL A 278 17.76 -9.54 -18.30
N ALA A 279 17.41 -10.43 -17.35
CA ALA A 279 17.11 -11.83 -17.65
C ALA A 279 15.87 -11.98 -18.53
N ASN A 280 14.82 -11.18 -18.29
CA ASN A 280 13.62 -11.19 -19.13
C ASN A 280 13.89 -10.63 -20.54
N VAL A 281 14.71 -9.58 -20.67
CA VAL A 281 15.11 -9.01 -21.98
C VAL A 281 16.01 -9.98 -22.76
N LYS A 282 16.90 -10.72 -22.07
CA LYS A 282 17.81 -11.68 -22.71
C LYS A 282 17.09 -12.97 -23.17
N ALA A 283 16.02 -13.37 -22.50
CA ALA A 283 15.17 -14.48 -22.93
C ALA A 283 14.36 -14.17 -24.22
N GLU A 284 14.13 -12.89 -24.52
CA GLU A 284 13.49 -12.43 -25.76
C GLU A 284 14.46 -12.47 -26.96
N GLU A 285 15.78 -12.34 -26.73
CA GLU A 285 16.80 -12.37 -27.78
C GLU A 285 17.12 -13.80 -28.28
N GLU A 286 17.00 -14.82 -27.42
CA GLU A 286 17.25 -16.23 -27.80
C GLU A 286 16.06 -16.96 -28.46
N THR A 287 14.90 -16.32 -28.61
CA THR A 287 13.70 -16.94 -29.21
C THR A 287 13.37 -16.49 -30.64
N SER A 288 14.20 -15.65 -31.26
CA SER A 288 14.08 -15.33 -32.70
C SER A 288 14.97 -16.25 -33.54
N PRO A 289 14.41 -17.13 -34.40
CA PRO A 289 15.22 -17.93 -35.30
C PRO A 289 15.63 -17.01 -36.44
N LEU A 290 16.92 -16.73 -36.59
CA LEU A 290 17.62 -16.58 -37.88
C LEU A 290 19.03 -16.03 -37.65
N VAL A 291 20.00 -16.68 -38.29
CA VAL A 291 21.44 -16.36 -38.38
C VAL A 291 22.22 -16.82 -37.13
N THR A 292 23.02 -17.89 -37.16
CA THR A 292 24.24 -17.98 -37.98
C THR A 292 24.68 -19.45 -38.16
N HIS A 293 24.59 -19.97 -39.38
CA HIS A 293 25.54 -20.95 -39.89
C HIS A 293 26.78 -20.20 -40.41
N GLN A 294 27.92 -20.89 -40.39
CA GLN A 294 29.26 -20.51 -40.91
C GLN A 294 30.20 -19.80 -39.92
N ASN A 295 31.09 -20.59 -39.30
CA ASN A 295 32.45 -20.63 -39.85
C ASN A 295 33.10 -22.02 -39.65
N GLN A 296 33.76 -22.47 -40.71
CA GLN A 296 34.44 -23.76 -40.90
C GLN A 296 35.77 -23.85 -40.13
N GLY A 297 36.10 -25.07 -39.69
CA GLY A 297 37.26 -25.81 -40.24
C GLY A 297 38.66 -25.57 -39.67
N ASP A 298 39.28 -26.69 -39.30
CA ASP A 298 40.72 -27.00 -39.26
C ASP A 298 41.68 -26.27 -38.30
N SER A 299 42.08 -26.99 -37.25
CA SER A 299 43.46 -27.54 -37.22
C SER A 299 43.61 -28.65 -36.18
N SER A 300 44.32 -29.68 -36.62
CA SER A 300 44.70 -30.92 -35.95
C SER A 300 45.86 -30.77 -34.95
N SER A 301 46.00 -31.82 -34.13
CA SER A 301 47.21 -32.32 -33.45
C SER A 301 47.80 -31.51 -32.27
N HIS A 302 47.74 -32.08 -31.06
CA HIS A 302 48.91 -32.73 -30.44
C HIS A 302 48.55 -33.60 -29.22
N GLU A 303 49.29 -34.70 -29.10
CA GLU A 303 49.29 -35.78 -28.10
C GLU A 303 49.53 -35.36 -26.65
N THR A 304 49.06 -36.19 -25.70
CA THR A 304 49.82 -37.06 -24.74
C THR A 304 48.89 -37.41 -23.55
N LEU A 305 48.35 -38.63 -23.41
CA LEU A 305 48.90 -39.81 -22.72
C LEU A 305 49.47 -39.56 -21.31
N ASP A 306 48.70 -39.90 -20.26
CA ASP A 306 49.07 -40.71 -19.07
C ASP A 306 47.78 -40.94 -18.23
N LYS A 307 47.18 -42.15 -18.18
CA LYS A 307 47.44 -43.33 -17.34
C LYS A 307 47.02 -43.24 -15.85
N ASP A 308 46.13 -44.20 -15.53
CA ASP A 308 46.04 -45.02 -14.31
C ASP A 308 45.42 -44.48 -13.00
N GLY A 309 44.53 -45.32 -12.44
CA GLY A 309 43.96 -45.28 -11.08
C GLY A 309 42.44 -45.00 -11.07
N VAL A 310 41.51 -45.95 -11.30
CA VAL A 310 41.17 -47.17 -10.54
C VAL A 310 40.77 -46.91 -9.07
N GLU A 311 39.58 -47.42 -8.74
CA GLU A 311 38.91 -47.62 -7.44
C GLU A 311 38.16 -46.42 -6.81
N SER A 312 36.85 -46.43 -6.57
CA SER A 312 35.82 -47.40 -6.11
C SER A 312 35.40 -47.09 -4.66
N VAL A 313 34.08 -46.90 -4.50
CA VAL A 313 33.23 -47.38 -3.41
C VAL A 313 33.74 -47.17 -1.97
N LEU A 314 33.23 -46.12 -1.31
CA LEU A 314 32.38 -46.19 -0.11
C LEU A 314 31.78 -44.81 0.19
#